data_AF-A0A7W1RQP0-F1
#
_entry.id   AF-A0A7W1RQP0-F1
#
_cell.length_a   1.000
_cell.length_b   1.000
_cell.length_c   1.000
_cell.angle_alpha   90.00
_cell.angle_beta   90.00
_cell.angle_gamma   90.00
#
_symmetry.space_group_name_H-M   'P 1'
#
loop_
_entity.id
_entity.type
_entity.pdbx_description
1 polymer ?
#
loop_
_entity_poly.entity_id
_entity_poly.type
_entity_poly.pdbx_seq_one_letter_code
_entity_poly.pdbx_strand_id
1 'polypeptide(L)'
;KNRLPGGAANRRRKKYTGLIVQNLLDNARKYNRRGGTIRISAQTSGNQVELRVANTGRGISVESQPDIFERFHRAGAGEDVPGHGLGLNLARELMRLHGGELSLVRSDAEWTEFRALFAAAASANGAHG
;
A
#
# COMPACT_ATOMS: atom_id res chain seq x y z
N LYS A 1 36.76 9.53 7.60
CA LYS A 1 35.91 8.37 7.25
C LYS A 1 34.47 8.72 7.61
N ASN A 2 33.63 8.91 6.59
CA ASN A 2 32.41 9.72 6.64
C ASN A 2 31.23 8.94 7.22
N ARG A 3 30.68 9.37 8.35
CA ARG A 3 29.45 8.83 8.96
C ARG A 3 28.26 9.59 8.37
N LEU A 4 27.43 8.93 7.56
CA LEU A 4 26.21 9.56 7.05
C LEU A 4 25.24 9.83 8.20
N PRO A 5 24.71 11.06 8.37
CA PRO A 5 23.82 11.39 9.48
C PRO A 5 22.41 10.81 9.26
N GLY A 6 21.84 10.21 10.30
CA GLY A 6 20.55 9.49 10.30
C GLY A 6 19.31 10.29 9.81
N GLY A 7 19.44 11.60 9.57
CA GLY A 7 18.38 12.45 9.02
C GLY A 7 18.02 12.16 7.56
N ALA A 8 18.95 11.65 6.74
CA ALA A 8 18.68 11.35 5.33
C ALA A 8 17.85 10.06 5.16
N ALA A 9 18.12 9.04 5.98
CA ALA A 9 17.37 7.78 5.97
C ALA A 9 15.91 7.98 6.42
N ASN A 10 15.68 8.80 7.45
CA ASN A 10 14.35 9.12 7.94
C ASN A 10 13.54 9.95 6.91
N ARG A 11 14.21 10.88 6.21
CA ARG A 11 13.59 11.70 5.16
C ARG A 11 13.25 10.88 3.90
N ARG A 12 14.09 9.90 3.52
CA ARG A 12 13.79 8.94 2.44
C ARG A 12 12.62 8.03 2.82
N ARG A 13 12.59 7.46 4.02
CA ARG A 13 11.45 6.66 4.52
C ARG A 13 10.12 7.42 4.46
N LYS A 14 10.09 8.65 4.98
CA LYS A 14 8.87 9.50 4.95
C LYS A 14 8.37 9.77 3.53
N LYS A 15 9.28 9.99 2.57
CA LYS A 15 8.91 10.31 1.18
C LYS A 15 8.22 9.13 0.48
N TYR A 16 8.64 7.89 0.75
CA TYR A 16 8.07 6.71 0.10
C TYR A 16 6.78 6.23 0.76
N THR A 17 6.58 6.44 2.08
CA THR A 17 5.30 6.17 2.75
C THR A 17 4.16 6.94 2.09
N GLY A 18 4.34 8.25 1.80
CA GLY A 18 3.32 9.05 1.12
C GLY A 18 2.93 8.48 -0.25
N LEU A 19 3.92 7.99 -1.02
CA LEU A 19 3.68 7.40 -2.33
C LEU A 19 2.92 6.07 -2.25
N ILE A 20 3.21 5.23 -1.25
CA ILE A 20 2.45 3.98 -1.00
C ILE A 20 0.99 4.32 -0.72
N VAL A 21 0.74 5.24 0.21
CA VAL A 21 -0.63 5.66 0.58
C VAL A 21 -1.36 6.22 -0.63
N GLN A 22 -0.71 7.10 -1.42
CA GLN A 22 -1.31 7.68 -2.62
C GLN A 22 -1.71 6.61 -3.64
N ASN A 23 -0.86 5.61 -3.90
CA ASN A 23 -1.21 4.53 -4.82
C ASN A 23 -2.41 3.70 -4.34
N LEU A 24 -2.51 3.43 -3.05
CA LEU A 24 -3.66 2.71 -2.49
C LEU A 24 -4.95 3.52 -2.57
N LEU A 25 -4.90 4.82 -2.26
CA LEU A 25 -6.05 5.71 -2.35
C LEU A 25 -6.49 5.95 -3.80
N ASP A 26 -5.54 6.08 -4.72
CA ASP A 26 -5.83 6.21 -6.15
C ASP A 26 -6.49 4.93 -6.68
N ASN A 27 -6.01 3.75 -6.30
CA ASN A 27 -6.68 2.50 -6.64
C ASN A 27 -8.08 2.43 -6.05
N ALA A 28 -8.23 2.72 -4.75
CA ALA A 28 -9.52 2.73 -4.07
C ALA A 28 -10.53 3.67 -4.74
N ARG A 29 -10.07 4.83 -5.23
CA ARG A 29 -10.90 5.79 -5.98
C ARG A 29 -11.23 5.29 -7.39
N LYS A 30 -10.24 4.83 -8.15
CA LYS A 30 -10.38 4.42 -9.56
C LYS A 30 -11.29 3.20 -9.72
N TYR A 31 -11.17 2.24 -8.81
CA TYR A 31 -11.94 1.01 -8.84
C TYR A 31 -13.23 1.09 -7.99
N ASN A 32 -13.58 2.26 -7.46
CA ASN A 32 -14.83 2.42 -6.72
C ASN A 32 -16.04 2.51 -7.67
N ARG A 33 -17.22 2.19 -7.12
CA ARG A 33 -18.49 2.52 -7.77
C ARG A 33 -18.86 3.98 -7.53
N ARG A 34 -19.66 4.55 -8.43
CA ARG A 34 -20.24 5.89 -8.25
C ARG A 34 -21.08 5.93 -6.96
N GLY A 35 -20.86 6.94 -6.13
CA GLY A 35 -21.50 7.04 -4.80
C GLY A 35 -20.99 6.04 -3.76
N GLY A 36 -19.94 5.27 -4.08
CA GLY A 36 -19.34 4.31 -3.15
C GLY A 36 -18.54 4.96 -2.02
N THR A 37 -18.12 4.12 -1.07
CA THR A 37 -17.37 4.54 0.12
C THR A 37 -15.91 4.12 -0.01
N ILE A 38 -15.00 4.93 0.55
CA ILE A 38 -13.62 4.54 0.84
C ILE A 38 -13.45 4.59 2.36
N ARG A 39 -12.96 3.49 2.94
CA ARG A 39 -12.63 3.39 4.37
C ARG A 39 -11.11 3.33 4.52
N ILE A 40 -10.59 4.15 5.42
CA ILE A 40 -9.17 4.18 5.77
C ILE A 40 -9.08 3.99 7.27
N SER A 41 -8.26 3.05 7.72
CA SER A 41 -7.95 2.88 9.14
C SER A 41 -6.45 2.62 9.31
N ALA A 42 -5.88 3.17 10.37
CA ALA A 42 -4.51 2.93 10.75
C ALA A 42 -4.44 2.54 12.22
N GLN A 43 -3.65 1.52 12.53
CA GLN A 43 -3.41 1.06 13.89
C GLN A 43 -1.92 0.77 14.09
N THR A 44 -1.43 1.04 15.28
CA THR A 44 -0.06 0.70 15.69
C THR A 44 -0.11 -0.47 16.65
N SER A 45 0.68 -1.50 16.40
CA SER A 45 0.84 -2.64 17.29
C SER A 45 2.33 -2.96 17.46
N GLY A 46 2.84 -2.75 18.67
CA GLY A 46 4.28 -2.84 18.95
C GLY A 46 5.10 -1.96 18.01
N ASN A 47 6.00 -2.59 17.27
CA ASN A 47 6.88 -1.94 16.28
C ASN A 47 6.34 -2.08 14.85
N GLN A 48 5.03 -2.09 14.66
CA GLN A 48 4.43 -2.12 13.33
C GLN A 48 3.27 -1.13 13.22
N VAL A 49 3.11 -0.57 12.03
CA VAL A 49 1.95 0.25 11.67
C VAL A 49 1.18 -0.49 10.59
N GLU A 50 -0.08 -0.80 10.84
CA GLU A 50 -0.99 -1.39 9.87
C GLU A 50 -1.89 -0.28 9.32
N LEU A 51 -1.86 -0.08 8.00
CA LEU A 51 -2.80 0.77 7.27
C LEU A 51 -3.71 -0.12 6.42
N ARG A 52 -5.01 0.06 6.56
CA ARG A 52 -6.02 -0.58 5.70
C ARG A 52 -6.70 0.48 4.86
N VAL A 53 -6.82 0.20 3.58
CA VAL A 53 -7.59 1.01 2.62
C VAL A 53 -8.59 0.09 1.95
N ALA A 54 -9.88 0.38 2.12
CA ALA A 54 -10.97 -0.38 1.53
C ALA A 54 -11.88 0.50 0.69
N ASN A 55 -12.47 -0.04 -0.37
CA ASN A 55 -13.48 0.62 -1.16
C ASN A 55 -14.64 -0.32 -1.48
N THR A 56 -15.83 0.24 -1.71
CA THR A 56 -17.03 -0.53 -2.05
C THR A 56 -17.20 -0.79 -3.55
N GLY A 57 -16.08 -0.84 -4.27
CA GLY A 57 -16.06 -1.03 -5.71
C GLY A 57 -16.28 -2.48 -6.08
N ARG A 58 -16.09 -2.78 -7.37
CA ARG A 58 -16.12 -4.17 -7.85
C ARG A 58 -14.97 -4.93 -7.19
N GLY A 59 -15.29 -6.11 -6.65
CA GLY A 59 -14.29 -7.08 -6.22
C GLY A 59 -13.36 -7.52 -7.34
N ILE A 60 -12.23 -8.10 -6.94
CA ILE A 60 -11.21 -8.71 -7.78
C ILE A 60 -11.56 -10.20 -7.87
N SER A 61 -11.75 -10.70 -9.09
CA SER A 61 -12.00 -12.13 -9.33
C SER A 61 -10.87 -12.97 -8.77
N VAL A 62 -11.20 -14.16 -8.25
CA VAL A 62 -10.22 -15.10 -7.67
C VAL A 62 -9.07 -15.38 -8.64
N GLU A 63 -9.38 -15.54 -9.93
CA GLU A 63 -8.42 -15.77 -11.01
C GLU A 63 -7.42 -14.62 -11.19
N SER A 64 -7.84 -13.37 -10.94
CA SER A 64 -6.97 -12.21 -11.10
C SER A 64 -6.16 -11.86 -9.84
N GLN A 65 -6.54 -12.39 -8.67
CA GLN A 65 -5.88 -12.07 -7.39
C GLN A 65 -4.36 -12.36 -7.35
N PRO A 66 -3.85 -13.45 -7.95
CA PRO A 66 -2.40 -13.70 -7.99
C PRO A 66 -1.62 -12.58 -8.69
N ASP A 67 -2.24 -11.98 -9.72
CA ASP A 67 -1.54 -11.13 -10.68
C ASP A 67 -1.74 -9.62 -10.44
N ILE A 68 -2.62 -9.22 -9.51
CA ILE A 68 -2.92 -7.79 -9.26
C ILE A 68 -1.71 -6.94 -8.87
N PHE A 69 -0.64 -7.57 -8.39
CA PHE A 69 0.61 -6.90 -8.02
C PHE A 69 1.66 -6.93 -9.12
N GLU A 70 1.38 -7.55 -10.26
CA GLU A 70 2.25 -7.53 -11.43
C GLU A 70 2.17 -6.20 -12.17
N ARG A 71 3.24 -5.88 -12.90
CA ARG A 71 3.28 -4.67 -13.73
C ARG A 71 2.35 -4.85 -14.91
N PHE A 72 1.64 -3.77 -15.27
CA PHE A 72 0.72 -3.73 -16.41
C PHE A 72 -0.53 -4.61 -16.27
N HIS A 73 -0.69 -5.35 -15.17
CA HIS A 73 -1.87 -6.16 -14.94
C HIS A 73 -3.07 -5.29 -14.53
N ARG A 74 -4.23 -5.56 -15.15
CA ARG A 74 -5.52 -4.94 -14.85
C ARG A 74 -6.52 -6.08 -14.61
N ALA A 75 -6.96 -6.25 -13.37
CA ALA A 75 -7.90 -7.30 -12.99
C ALA A 75 -9.31 -7.05 -13.56
N GLY A 76 -9.56 -7.49 -14.79
CA GLY A 76 -10.89 -7.55 -15.41
C GLY A 76 -11.69 -6.24 -15.50
N ALA A 77 -11.09 -5.12 -15.15
CA ALA A 77 -11.66 -3.79 -15.31
C ALA A 77 -11.36 -3.35 -16.73
N GLY A 78 -12.41 -3.30 -17.56
CA GLY A 78 -12.34 -2.91 -18.98
C GLY A 78 -11.57 -1.61 -19.21
N GLU A 79 -11.27 -1.32 -20.47
CA GLU A 79 -10.40 -0.22 -20.89
C GLU A 79 -10.70 1.13 -20.21
N ASP A 80 -11.96 1.33 -19.78
CA ASP A 80 -12.52 2.53 -19.13
C ASP A 80 -11.88 2.98 -17.79
N VAL A 81 -11.13 2.12 -17.07
CA VAL A 81 -10.45 2.57 -15.84
C VAL A 81 -9.09 3.22 -16.18
N PRO A 82 -8.87 4.52 -15.89
CA PRO A 82 -7.65 5.21 -16.28
C PRO A 82 -6.40 4.74 -15.51
N GLY A 83 -5.39 4.25 -16.23
CA GLY A 83 -4.06 3.93 -15.72
C GLY A 83 -3.35 2.79 -16.46
N HIS A 84 -2.05 2.62 -16.18
CA HIS A 84 -1.19 1.62 -16.84
C HIS A 84 -0.92 0.36 -15.98
N GLY A 85 -1.71 0.10 -14.92
CA GLY A 85 -1.48 -1.07 -14.05
C GLY A 85 -0.18 -1.01 -13.22
N LEU A 86 0.40 0.18 -12.99
CA LEU A 86 1.67 0.33 -12.27
C LEU A 86 1.51 0.60 -10.77
N GLY A 87 0.35 1.11 -10.33
CA GLY A 87 0.22 1.69 -9.00
C GLY A 87 0.33 0.67 -7.87
N LEU A 88 -0.37 -0.47 -7.98
CA LEU A 88 -0.35 -1.50 -6.94
C LEU A 88 1.00 -2.24 -6.90
N ASN A 89 1.61 -2.49 -8.06
CA ASN A 89 2.96 -3.03 -8.17
C ASN A 89 3.98 -2.10 -7.46
N LEU A 90 3.98 -0.80 -7.79
CA LEU A 90 4.87 0.18 -7.18
C LEU A 90 4.70 0.24 -5.67
N ALA A 91 3.46 0.27 -5.18
CA ALA A 91 3.18 0.25 -3.74
C ALA A 91 3.76 -1.01 -3.08
N ARG A 92 3.63 -2.19 -3.71
CA ARG A 92 4.18 -3.44 -3.17
C ARG A 92 5.71 -3.47 -3.18
N GLU A 93 6.35 -2.97 -4.23
CA GLU A 93 7.81 -2.85 -4.31
C GLU A 93 8.33 -1.90 -3.23
N LEU A 94 7.70 -0.74 -3.06
CA LEU A 94 8.05 0.21 -2.02
C LEU A 94 7.86 -0.38 -0.62
N MET A 95 6.77 -1.12 -0.37
CA MET A 95 6.57 -1.81 0.91
C MET A 95 7.68 -2.82 1.19
N ARG A 96 8.02 -3.67 0.21
CA ARG A 96 9.12 -4.64 0.33
C ARG A 96 10.46 -3.96 0.63
N LEU A 97 10.78 -2.86 -0.06
CA LEU A 97 11.99 -2.05 0.21
C LEU A 97 12.02 -1.46 1.62
N HIS A 98 10.86 -1.27 2.25
CA HIS A 98 10.76 -0.78 3.63
C HIS A 98 10.70 -1.90 4.68
N GLY A 99 10.87 -3.17 4.27
CA GLY A 99 10.73 -4.33 5.14
C GLY A 99 9.29 -4.57 5.60
N GLY A 100 8.32 -3.99 4.89
CA GLY A 100 6.90 -4.17 5.15
C GLY A 100 6.23 -5.06 4.10
N GLU A 101 4.92 -5.20 4.23
CA GLU A 101 4.11 -6.05 3.36
C GLU A 101 2.87 -5.32 2.86
N LEU A 102 2.55 -5.49 1.57
CA LEU A 102 1.25 -5.12 1.00
C LEU A 102 0.50 -6.40 0.62
N SER A 103 -0.73 -6.53 1.10
CA SER A 103 -1.59 -7.71 0.92
C SER A 103 -3.03 -7.31 0.58
N LEU A 104 -3.72 -8.14 -0.20
CA LEU A 104 -5.17 -8.10 -0.36
C LEU A 104 -5.79 -8.87 0.82
N VAL A 105 -6.66 -8.23 1.59
CA VAL A 105 -7.29 -8.83 2.78
C VAL A 105 -8.70 -9.33 2.47
N ARG A 106 -9.44 -8.57 1.66
CA ARG A 106 -10.81 -8.86 1.30
C ARG A 106 -11.05 -8.43 -0.14
N SER A 107 -11.79 -9.22 -0.89
CA SER A 107 -12.32 -8.81 -2.18
C SER A 107 -13.58 -9.58 -2.50
N ASP A 108 -14.72 -8.94 -2.29
CA ASP A 108 -16.04 -9.50 -2.55
C ASP A 108 -16.98 -8.47 -3.18
N ALA A 109 -18.29 -8.74 -3.19
CA ALA A 109 -19.30 -7.87 -3.78
C ALA A 109 -19.48 -6.54 -3.03
N GLU A 110 -19.02 -6.43 -1.79
CA GLU A 110 -19.22 -5.25 -0.94
C GLU A 110 -17.95 -4.45 -0.74
N TRP A 111 -16.80 -5.11 -0.59
CA TRP A 111 -15.54 -4.47 -0.21
C TRP A 111 -14.34 -5.11 -0.90
N THR A 112 -13.44 -4.25 -1.38
CA THR A 112 -12.05 -4.60 -1.67
C THR A 112 -11.16 -3.88 -0.68
N GLU A 113 -10.32 -4.61 0.05
CA GLU A 113 -9.49 -4.08 1.13
C GLU A 113 -8.04 -4.51 0.97
N PHE A 114 -7.14 -3.53 0.95
CA PHE A 114 -5.70 -3.72 0.98
C PHE A 114 -5.13 -3.36 2.35
N ARG A 115 -4.15 -4.14 2.80
CA ARG A 115 -3.38 -3.91 4.03
C ARG A 115 -1.91 -3.66 3.72
N ALA A 116 -1.42 -2.51 4.13
CA ALA A 116 -0.01 -2.16 4.18
C ALA A 116 0.50 -2.25 5.63
N LEU A 117 1.35 -3.24 5.91
CA LEU A 117 2.01 -3.44 7.19
C LEU A 117 3.44 -2.90 7.14
N PHE A 118 3.67 -1.74 7.75
CA PHE A 118 4.98 -1.11 7.82
C PHE A 118 5.76 -1.64 9.02
N ALA A 119 6.99 -2.09 8.80
CA ALA A 119 7.95 -2.27 9.88
C ALA A 119 8.28 -0.91 10.50
N ALA A 120 8.25 -0.78 11.82
CA ALA A 120 8.69 0.44 12.48
C ALA A 120 10.15 0.70 12.14
N ALA A 121 10.50 1.98 12.08
CA ALA A 121 11.90 2.33 12.15
C ALA A 121 12.46 1.80 13.46
N ALA A 122 13.49 0.95 13.40
CA ALA A 122 14.27 0.61 14.57
C ALA A 122 14.57 1.90 15.32
N SER A 123 14.05 2.03 16.54
CA SER A 123 14.38 3.14 17.41
C SER A 123 15.89 3.13 17.57
N ALA A 124 16.55 4.19 17.11
CA ALA A 124 17.96 4.41 17.41
C ALA A 124 18.08 4.74 18.89
N ASN A 125 18.07 3.74 19.76
CA ASN A 125 18.41 3.80 21.19
C ASN A 125 19.05 2.44 21.55
N GLY A 126 20.25 2.33 22.11
CA GLY A 126 21.15 3.33 22.62
C GLY A 126 22.59 2.81 22.68
N ALA A 127 23.54 3.75 22.68
CA ALA A 127 24.93 3.50 23.03
C ALA A 127 25.34 4.58 24.03
N HIS A 128 24.69 4.61 25.20
CA HIS A 128 25.17 5.26 26.40
C HIS A 128 25.01 4.24 27.54
N GLY A 129 26.16 3.74 27.97
CA GLY A 129 26.40 2.76 29.01
C GLY A 129 27.91 2.53 29.01
#